data_AF-D7VNG8-F1
#
_entry.id   AF-D7VNG8-F1
#
_cell.length_a   1.000
_cell.length_b   1.000
_cell.length_c   1.000
_cell.angle_alpha   90.00
_cell.angle_beta   90.00
_cell.angle_gamma   90.00
#
_symmetry.space_group_name_H-M   'P 1'
#
loop_
_entity.id
_entity.type
_entity.pdbx_description
1 polymer ?
#
loop_
_entity_poly.entity_id
_entity_poly.type
_entity_poly.pdbx_seq_one_letter_code
_entity_poly.pdbx_strand_id
1 'polypeptide(L)'
;MKENNTYHDHTEGNNLPESLRVNPFAVPKDYFENLGSGLCSKIRLLNAAPSEKESFSTPENYFNDLQSRIMTAVKLDQLKTDTEENGFTVPSNYFDQLQQQITANITADRWKDQLKDEGFAVPEDYFNTLEDSIFAGIATDRLKAEVKEDGYTVPSNYFDQLSADIQAKAFEKEQPKIVPIGGLKRRNWMRYAAAASVTLILGLGAYFGIQQEETATTDLHSELANVSDAEIINYLAATNSGDNMVYFTQYIYEPEESAGVGSQIDNEDIEEYLKYSL
;
A
#
# COMPACT_ATOMS: atom_id res chain seq x y z
N MET A 1 -5.43 97.38 -3.01
CA MET A 1 -4.54 96.45 -3.71
C MET A 1 -4.28 97.06 -5.07
N LYS A 2 -3.03 97.45 -5.37
CA LYS A 2 -2.66 98.05 -6.65
C LYS A 2 -2.19 96.94 -7.56
N GLU A 3 -2.92 96.71 -8.64
CA GLU A 3 -2.55 95.77 -9.70
C GLU A 3 -1.52 96.47 -10.59
N ASN A 4 -0.33 95.88 -10.69
CA ASN A 4 0.72 96.35 -11.59
C ASN A 4 0.41 95.85 -13.00
N ASN A 5 -0.49 96.54 -13.70
CA ASN A 5 -0.59 96.43 -15.15
C ASN A 5 0.51 97.26 -15.79
N THR A 6 1.66 96.62 -16.02
CA THR A 6 2.80 97.20 -16.73
C THR A 6 2.59 97.07 -18.24
N TYR A 7 1.66 97.85 -18.80
CA TYR A 7 1.63 98.12 -20.23
C TYR A 7 2.19 99.52 -20.45
N HIS A 8 3.47 99.59 -20.83
CA HIS A 8 4.08 100.82 -21.31
C HIS A 8 3.66 101.03 -22.77
N ASP A 9 2.78 102.01 -22.96
CA ASP A 9 2.45 102.58 -24.27
C ASP A 9 3.60 103.48 -24.71
N HIS A 10 4.49 102.93 -25.54
CA HIS A 10 5.49 103.70 -26.27
C HIS A 10 5.37 103.32 -27.74
N THR A 11 4.36 103.87 -28.42
CA THR A 11 4.27 103.83 -29.88
C THR A 11 4.51 105.22 -30.47
N GLU A 12 5.70 105.78 -30.24
CA GLU A 12 6.23 106.80 -31.15
C GLU A 12 6.92 106.10 -32.32
N GLY A 13 6.20 106.03 -33.45
CA GLY A 13 6.68 105.48 -34.72
C GLY A 13 5.96 104.18 -35.11
N ASN A 14 5.72 104.00 -36.42
CA ASN A 14 5.11 102.80 -37.03
C ASN A 14 5.94 101.49 -36.87
N ASN A 15 6.70 101.36 -35.79
CA ASN A 15 7.62 100.26 -35.57
C ASN A 15 7.08 99.38 -34.43
N LEU A 16 6.79 98.12 -34.78
CA LEU A 16 6.45 97.09 -33.79
C LEU A 16 7.57 96.98 -32.73
N PRO A 17 7.24 96.73 -31.45
CA PRO A 17 8.22 96.53 -30.39
C PRO A 17 9.22 95.43 -30.76
N GLU A 18 10.48 95.59 -30.37
CA GLU A 18 11.58 94.71 -30.78
C GLU A 18 11.33 93.22 -30.47
N SER A 19 10.58 92.95 -29.39
CA SER A 19 10.14 91.61 -28.98
C SER A 19 9.25 90.89 -30.00
N LEU A 20 8.54 91.61 -30.87
CA LEU A 20 7.73 91.04 -31.95
C LEU A 20 8.52 90.92 -33.27
N ARG A 21 9.73 91.48 -33.34
CA ARG A 21 10.58 91.45 -34.53
C ARG A 21 11.57 90.29 -34.54
N VAL A 22 11.75 89.61 -33.41
CA VAL A 22 12.64 88.45 -33.27
C VAL A 22 11.80 87.21 -33.07
N ASN A 23 12.00 86.18 -33.91
CA ASN A 23 11.29 84.92 -33.78
C ASN A 23 11.74 84.22 -32.48
N PRO A 24 10.86 84.03 -31.48
CA PRO A 24 11.22 83.38 -30.21
C PRO A 24 11.41 81.87 -30.35
N PHE A 25 11.06 81.28 -31.50
CA PHE A 25 11.19 79.86 -31.76
C PHE A 25 12.55 79.58 -32.43
N ALA A 26 13.53 79.23 -31.62
CA ALA A 26 14.80 78.64 -32.09
C ALA A 26 14.66 77.12 -32.12
N VAL A 27 14.97 76.50 -33.26
CA VAL A 27 15.11 75.05 -33.32
C VAL A 27 16.48 74.64 -32.77
N PRO A 28 16.60 73.47 -32.12
CA PRO A 28 17.88 72.92 -31.70
C PRO A 28 18.88 72.82 -32.85
N LYS A 29 20.17 72.88 -32.51
CA LYS A 29 21.25 72.65 -33.47
C LYS A 29 21.03 71.29 -34.18
N ASP A 30 21.20 71.28 -35.50
CA ASP A 30 21.04 70.10 -36.38
C ASP A 30 19.62 69.49 -36.40
N TYR A 31 18.59 70.25 -35.99
CA TYR A 31 17.18 69.80 -36.01
C TYR A 31 16.73 69.34 -37.40
N PHE A 32 16.97 70.16 -38.43
CA PHE A 32 16.53 69.85 -39.80
C PHE A 32 17.40 68.78 -40.47
N GLU A 33 18.68 68.68 -40.11
CA GLU A 33 19.57 67.63 -40.60
C GLU A 33 19.11 66.25 -40.12
N ASN A 34 18.64 66.17 -38.86
CA ASN A 34 18.17 64.93 -38.25
C ASN A 34 16.66 64.68 -38.42
N LEU A 35 15.88 65.67 -38.88
CA LEU A 35 14.44 65.53 -39.03
C LEU A 35 14.08 64.44 -40.04
N GLY A 36 14.78 64.37 -41.18
CA GLY A 36 14.50 63.39 -42.22
C GLY A 36 14.78 61.96 -41.77
N SER A 37 15.93 61.73 -41.13
CA SER A 37 16.31 60.41 -40.59
C SER A 37 15.39 60.01 -39.43
N GLY A 38 15.07 60.94 -38.54
CA GLY A 38 14.13 60.72 -37.43
C GLY A 38 12.74 60.36 -37.91
N LEU A 39 12.21 61.08 -38.91
CA LEU A 39 10.88 60.82 -39.46
C LEU A 39 10.84 59.47 -40.21
N CYS A 40 11.87 59.15 -40.99
CA CYS A 40 12.02 57.83 -41.61
C CYS A 40 12.10 56.69 -40.58
N SER A 41 12.83 56.87 -39.48
CA SER A 41 12.91 55.85 -38.41
C SER A 41 11.56 55.64 -37.75
N LYS A 42 10.79 56.72 -37.54
CA LYS A 42 9.46 56.67 -36.94
C LYS A 42 8.43 56.03 -37.86
N ILE A 43 8.47 56.33 -39.16
CA ILE A 43 7.64 55.65 -40.17
C ILE A 43 7.98 54.16 -40.24
N ARG A 44 9.27 53.80 -40.21
CA ARG A 44 9.68 52.39 -40.17
C ARG A 44 9.15 51.68 -38.93
N LEU A 45 9.22 52.31 -37.76
CA LEU A 45 8.65 51.76 -36.52
C LEU A 45 7.13 51.61 -36.60
N LEU A 46 6.43 52.61 -37.15
CA LEU A 46 4.98 52.58 -37.34
C LEU A 46 4.54 51.49 -38.33
N ASN A 47 5.34 51.24 -39.38
CA ASN A 47 5.05 50.22 -40.39
C ASN A 47 5.56 48.82 -40.00
N ALA A 48 6.58 48.73 -39.15
CA ALA A 48 7.12 47.47 -38.64
C ALA A 48 6.40 46.98 -37.38
N ALA A 49 5.65 47.87 -36.70
CA ALA A 49 4.68 47.45 -35.71
C ALA A 49 3.58 46.65 -36.42
N PRO A 50 3.31 45.39 -36.04
CA PRO A 50 2.22 44.62 -36.63
C PRO A 50 0.90 45.38 -36.48
N SER A 51 0.10 45.48 -37.56
CA SER A 51 -1.18 46.21 -37.56
C SER A 51 -2.32 45.46 -36.85
N GLU A 52 -2.01 44.39 -36.15
CA GLU A 52 -2.95 43.72 -35.28
C GLU A 52 -2.67 44.17 -33.86
N LYS A 53 -3.73 44.41 -33.10
CA LYS A 53 -3.69 44.52 -31.65
C LYS A 53 -3.08 43.22 -31.08
N GLU A 54 -1.77 43.10 -31.11
CA GLU A 54 -1.00 42.41 -30.09
C GLU A 54 -1.28 43.21 -28.82
N SER A 55 -2.46 42.96 -28.24
CA SER A 55 -2.87 43.52 -26.97
C SER A 55 -1.75 43.12 -26.03
N PHE A 56 -1.01 44.08 -25.51
CA PHE A 56 0.05 43.86 -24.53
C PHE A 56 -0.52 42.99 -23.40
N SER A 57 -0.32 41.68 -23.51
CA SER A 57 -0.90 40.70 -22.62
C SER A 57 0.20 40.26 -21.68
N THR A 58 -0.08 40.34 -20.38
CA THR A 58 0.85 39.84 -19.39
C THR A 58 0.97 38.33 -19.53
N PRO A 59 2.16 37.75 -19.30
CA PRO A 59 2.33 36.31 -19.25
C PRO A 59 1.33 35.64 -18.32
N GLU A 60 0.99 34.38 -18.62
CA GLU A 60 0.13 33.58 -17.77
C GLU A 60 0.67 33.55 -16.33
N ASN A 61 -0.23 33.69 -15.35
CA ASN A 61 0.08 33.76 -13.91
C ASN A 61 0.96 34.94 -13.44
N TYR A 62 1.23 35.95 -14.28
CA TYR A 62 2.02 37.12 -13.89
C TYR A 62 1.52 37.76 -12.58
N PHE A 63 0.21 38.04 -12.48
CA PHE A 63 -0.37 38.67 -11.29
C PHE A 63 -0.54 37.73 -10.10
N ASN A 64 -0.80 36.44 -10.36
CA ASN A 64 -0.92 35.41 -9.31
C ASN A 64 0.41 35.25 -8.57
N ASP A 65 1.53 35.27 -9.30
CA ASP A 65 2.86 35.13 -8.72
C ASP A 65 3.47 36.47 -8.26
N LEU A 66 2.94 37.61 -8.71
CA LEU A 66 3.57 38.92 -8.52
C LEU A 66 3.83 39.21 -7.04
N GLN A 67 2.84 38.95 -6.19
CA GLN A 67 2.97 39.14 -4.74
C GLN A 67 4.10 38.28 -4.16
N SER A 68 4.15 37.00 -4.54
CA SER A 68 5.20 36.08 -4.09
C SER A 68 6.58 36.52 -4.57
N ARG A 69 6.69 36.96 -5.83
CA ARG A 69 7.95 37.45 -6.42
C ARG A 69 8.44 38.72 -5.74
N ILE A 70 7.56 39.69 -5.50
CA ILE A 70 7.91 40.93 -4.77
C ILE A 70 8.36 40.59 -3.35
N MET A 71 7.61 39.75 -2.63
CA MET A 71 7.97 39.37 -1.27
C MET A 71 9.30 38.61 -1.22
N THR A 72 9.55 37.74 -2.19
CA THR A 72 10.82 37.01 -2.33
C THR A 72 11.97 37.95 -2.64
N ALA A 73 11.78 38.92 -3.53
CA ALA A 73 12.80 39.92 -3.87
C ALA A 73 13.15 40.80 -2.66
N VAL A 74 12.15 41.25 -1.90
CA VAL A 74 12.36 42.03 -0.66
C VAL A 74 13.11 41.22 0.39
N LYS A 75 12.69 39.96 0.63
CA LYS A 75 13.40 39.07 1.56
C LYS A 75 14.84 38.79 1.13
N LEU A 76 15.08 38.62 -0.17
CA LEU A 76 16.42 38.40 -0.70
C LEU A 76 17.31 39.62 -0.50
N ASP A 77 16.77 40.82 -0.69
CA ASP A 77 17.49 42.08 -0.47
C ASP A 77 17.83 42.28 1.02
N GLN A 78 16.88 41.99 1.92
CA GLN A 78 17.10 41.96 3.37
C GLN A 78 18.22 40.98 3.74
N LEU A 79 18.13 39.74 3.25
CA LEU A 79 19.15 38.72 3.49
C LEU A 79 20.52 39.15 2.98
N LYS A 80 20.63 39.72 1.77
CA LYS A 80 21.92 40.22 1.25
C LYS A 80 22.51 41.28 2.16
N THR A 81 21.69 42.21 2.62
CA THR A 81 22.09 43.28 3.55
C THR A 81 22.58 42.69 4.88
N ASP A 82 21.86 41.71 5.44
CA ASP A 82 22.22 41.03 6.70
C ASP A 82 23.48 40.14 6.54
N THR A 83 23.71 39.60 5.34
CA THR A 83 24.82 38.69 5.04
C THR A 83 26.14 39.44 4.85
N GLU A 84 26.13 40.70 4.40
CA GLU A 84 27.36 41.52 4.37
C GLU A 84 27.95 41.75 5.76
N GLU A 85 27.12 41.69 6.81
CA GLU A 85 27.55 41.83 8.21
C GLU A 85 27.83 40.48 8.91
N ASN A 86 27.08 39.41 8.61
CA ASN A 86 27.12 38.15 9.37
C ASN A 86 27.41 36.86 8.58
N GLY A 87 27.46 36.90 7.24
CA GLY A 87 27.67 35.71 6.40
C GLY A 87 26.56 34.63 6.51
N PHE A 88 26.47 33.74 5.52
CA PHE A 88 25.62 32.56 5.65
C PHE A 88 26.36 31.48 6.45
N THR A 89 26.17 31.48 7.77
CA THR A 89 26.72 30.42 8.63
C THR A 89 25.73 29.27 8.74
N VAL A 90 26.19 28.06 8.49
CA VAL A 90 25.41 26.86 8.75
C VAL A 90 25.32 26.66 10.28
N PRO A 91 24.12 26.40 10.84
CA PRO A 91 23.97 26.11 12.27
C PRO A 91 24.87 24.95 12.72
N SER A 92 25.39 25.03 13.94
CA SER A 92 26.17 23.94 14.53
C SER A 92 25.37 22.62 14.48
N ASN A 93 26.01 21.52 14.07
CA ASN A 93 25.42 20.19 13.94
C ASN A 93 24.37 20.03 12.82
N TYR A 94 24.19 20.99 11.92
CA TYR A 94 23.26 20.85 10.78
C TYR A 94 23.56 19.60 9.95
N PHE A 95 24.82 19.35 9.61
CA PHE A 95 25.20 18.20 8.79
C PHE A 95 25.07 16.87 9.53
N ASP A 96 25.39 16.85 10.83
CA ASP A 96 25.21 15.66 11.68
C ASP A 96 23.73 15.29 11.82
N GLN A 97 22.86 16.29 12.01
CA GLN A 97 21.41 16.10 12.08
C GLN A 97 20.80 15.78 10.72
N LEU A 98 21.27 16.41 9.65
CA LEU A 98 20.78 16.17 8.29
C LEU A 98 20.97 14.71 7.90
N GLN A 99 22.12 14.11 8.21
CA GLN A 99 22.34 12.69 7.96
C GLN A 99 21.31 11.83 8.70
N GLN A 100 21.10 12.10 9.99
CA GLN A 100 20.11 11.37 10.81
C GLN A 100 18.70 11.56 10.26
N GLN A 101 18.29 12.78 9.92
CA GLN A 101 16.99 13.10 9.36
C GLN A 101 16.74 12.42 8.01
N ILE A 102 17.74 12.44 7.11
CA ILE A 102 17.64 11.74 5.82
C ILE A 102 17.44 10.24 6.06
N THR A 103 18.21 9.62 6.96
CA THR A 103 18.05 8.19 7.26
C THR A 103 16.71 7.87 7.91
N ALA A 104 16.22 8.74 8.81
CA ALA A 104 14.92 8.61 9.44
C ALA A 104 13.78 8.70 8.42
N ASN A 105 13.85 9.65 7.49
CA ASN A 105 12.84 9.81 6.44
C ASN A 105 12.85 8.63 5.46
N ILE A 106 14.04 8.18 5.01
CA ILE A 106 14.16 7.01 4.11
C ILE A 106 13.65 5.73 4.79
N THR A 107 13.90 5.56 6.08
CA THR A 107 13.41 4.39 6.83
C THR A 107 11.90 4.46 7.07
N ALA A 108 11.36 5.64 7.40
CA ALA A 108 9.93 5.87 7.53
C ALA A 108 9.18 5.61 6.22
N ASP A 109 9.67 6.13 5.08
CA ASP A 109 9.09 5.89 3.77
C ASP A 109 9.13 4.41 3.39
N ARG A 110 10.25 3.72 3.67
CA ARG A 110 10.37 2.28 3.45
C ARG A 110 9.36 1.47 4.27
N TRP A 111 9.12 1.85 5.51
CA TRP A 111 8.14 1.17 6.37
C TRP A 111 6.70 1.47 5.96
N LYS A 112 6.44 2.66 5.40
CA LYS A 112 5.12 3.02 4.88
C LYS A 112 4.66 2.09 3.75
N ASP A 113 5.57 1.70 2.86
CA ASP A 113 5.24 0.75 1.78
C ASP A 113 5.08 -0.69 2.27
N GLN A 114 5.64 -1.03 3.44
CA GLN A 114 5.58 -2.38 4.04
C GLN A 114 4.37 -2.56 4.96
N LEU A 115 3.87 -1.47 5.55
CA LEU A 115 2.69 -1.45 6.41
C LEU A 115 1.45 -1.21 5.55
N LYS A 116 0.86 -2.29 5.00
CA LYS A 116 -0.43 -2.23 4.29
C LYS A 116 -1.60 -1.86 5.20
N ASP A 117 -1.46 -2.14 6.49
CA ASP A 117 -2.40 -1.72 7.52
C ASP A 117 -1.76 -0.59 8.32
N GLU A 118 -2.49 0.51 8.50
CA GLU A 118 -2.17 1.56 9.45
C GLU A 118 -2.19 0.92 10.85
N GLY A 119 -1.04 0.40 11.29
CA GLY A 119 -0.89 -0.47 12.47
C GLY A 119 -1.27 0.16 13.82
N PHE A 120 -1.87 1.35 13.79
CA PHE A 120 -2.44 2.03 14.93
C PHE A 120 -3.90 2.33 14.65
N ALA A 121 -4.76 1.34 14.91
CA ALA A 121 -6.18 1.57 14.98
C ALA A 121 -6.50 2.32 16.28
N VAL A 122 -7.30 3.39 16.16
CA VAL A 122 -7.86 4.05 17.33
C VAL A 122 -8.78 3.05 18.04
N PRO A 123 -8.61 2.82 19.36
CA PRO A 123 -9.49 1.94 20.11
C PRO A 123 -10.95 2.34 19.97
N GLU A 124 -11.84 1.36 19.96
CA GLU A 124 -13.28 1.60 20.00
C GLU A 124 -13.59 2.47 21.23
N ASP A 125 -14.40 3.52 21.04
CA ASP A 125 -14.76 4.53 22.05
C ASP A 125 -13.65 5.48 22.56
N TYR A 126 -12.46 5.53 21.94
CA TYR A 126 -11.41 6.51 22.33
C TYR A 126 -11.95 7.94 22.38
N PHE A 127 -12.60 8.42 21.31
CA PHE A 127 -13.10 9.79 21.25
C PHE A 127 -14.30 10.04 22.16
N ASN A 128 -15.13 9.01 22.41
CA ASN A 128 -16.28 9.12 23.30
C ASN A 128 -15.86 9.23 24.77
N THR A 129 -14.75 8.57 25.15
CA THR A 129 -14.23 8.55 26.53
C THR A 129 -13.10 9.55 26.77
N LEU A 130 -12.58 10.19 25.72
CA LEU A 130 -11.44 11.10 25.81
C LEU A 130 -11.71 12.26 26.78
N GLU A 131 -12.87 12.91 26.67
CA GLU A 131 -13.25 14.03 27.52
C GLU A 131 -13.27 13.63 29.00
N ASP A 132 -13.97 12.54 29.32
CA ASP A 132 -14.04 12.00 30.68
C ASP A 132 -12.65 11.60 31.21
N SER A 133 -11.82 10.99 30.37
CA SER A 133 -10.46 10.58 30.74
C SER A 133 -9.56 11.78 31.06
N ILE A 134 -9.68 12.87 30.31
CA ILE A 134 -8.93 14.11 30.53
C ILE A 134 -9.39 14.74 31.84
N PHE A 135 -10.70 14.85 32.07
CA PHE A 135 -11.23 15.41 33.32
C PHE A 135 -10.86 14.56 34.54
N ALA A 136 -10.92 13.24 34.41
CA ALA A 136 -10.46 12.32 35.45
C ALA A 136 -8.96 12.52 35.73
N GLY A 137 -8.13 12.62 34.69
CA GLY A 137 -6.70 12.91 34.82
C GLY A 137 -6.45 14.21 35.59
N ILE A 138 -7.08 15.31 35.17
CA ILE A 138 -6.96 16.61 35.85
C ILE A 138 -7.43 16.54 37.31
N ALA A 139 -8.53 15.83 37.59
CA ALA A 139 -9.04 15.64 38.94
C ALA A 139 -8.04 14.84 39.80
N THR A 140 -7.44 13.78 39.26
CA THR A 140 -6.42 13.00 39.97
C THR A 140 -5.15 13.82 40.24
N ASP A 141 -4.71 14.65 39.30
CA ASP A 141 -3.53 15.50 39.48
C ASP A 141 -3.75 16.57 40.55
N ARG A 142 -4.96 17.15 40.60
CA ARG A 142 -5.35 18.08 41.68
C ARG A 142 -5.37 17.39 43.04
N LEU A 143 -5.95 16.18 43.10
CA LEU A 143 -5.98 15.40 44.34
C LEU A 143 -4.58 15.03 44.82
N LYS A 144 -3.67 14.62 43.92
CA LYS A 144 -2.27 14.33 44.26
C LYS A 144 -1.50 15.56 44.75
N ALA A 145 -1.85 16.76 44.26
CA ALA A 145 -1.23 17.99 44.75
C ALA A 145 -1.66 18.33 46.20
N GLU A 146 -2.86 17.91 46.60
CA GLU A 146 -3.45 18.20 47.91
C GLU A 146 -3.21 17.08 48.93
N VAL A 147 -3.20 15.82 48.49
CA VAL A 147 -2.96 14.63 49.30
C VAL A 147 -1.52 14.16 49.12
N LYS A 148 -0.67 14.43 50.12
CA LYS A 148 0.78 14.08 50.08
C LYS A 148 1.10 12.61 50.35
N GLU A 149 0.19 11.89 50.99
CA GLU A 149 0.37 10.48 51.31
C GLU A 149 -0.88 9.70 50.91
N ASP A 150 -0.70 8.58 50.22
CA ASP A 150 -1.80 7.77 49.69
C ASP A 150 -2.67 7.13 50.79
N GLY A 151 -2.29 7.26 52.07
CA GLY A 151 -3.09 6.83 53.23
C GLY A 151 -3.20 5.31 53.40
N TYR A 152 -2.64 4.53 52.48
CA TYR A 152 -2.59 3.07 52.56
C TYR A 152 -1.35 2.63 53.32
N THR A 153 -1.52 2.20 54.56
CA THR A 153 -0.49 1.50 55.33
C THR A 153 -0.73 0.01 55.28
N VAL A 154 0.28 -0.75 54.87
CA VAL A 154 0.23 -2.22 54.95
C VAL A 154 0.27 -2.64 56.42
N PRO A 155 -0.56 -3.61 56.85
CA PRO A 155 -0.51 -4.16 58.20
C PRO A 155 0.88 -4.70 58.54
N SER A 156 1.27 -4.60 59.81
CA SER A 156 2.52 -5.20 60.30
C SER A 156 2.54 -6.69 59.94
N ASN A 157 3.66 -7.15 59.36
CA ASN A 157 3.91 -8.54 58.93
C ASN A 157 3.14 -9.02 57.68
N TYR A 158 2.50 -8.12 56.91
CA TYR A 158 1.86 -8.50 55.63
C TYR A 158 2.84 -9.21 54.68
N PHE A 159 4.03 -8.63 54.48
CA PHE A 159 5.02 -9.20 53.56
C PHE A 159 5.64 -10.50 54.10
N ASP A 160 5.75 -10.66 55.41
CA ASP A 160 6.24 -11.90 56.03
C ASP A 160 5.24 -13.04 55.86
N GLN A 161 3.95 -12.77 56.09
CA GLN A 161 2.88 -13.74 55.87
C GLN A 161 2.73 -14.09 54.38
N LEU A 162 2.77 -13.08 53.50
CA LEU A 162 2.72 -13.30 52.05
C LEU A 162 3.89 -14.16 51.56
N SER A 163 5.11 -13.90 52.03
CA SER A 163 6.28 -14.70 51.68
C SER A 163 6.16 -16.14 52.19
N ALA A 164 5.69 -16.33 53.43
CA ALA A 164 5.44 -17.65 53.98
C ALA A 164 4.36 -18.43 53.20
N ASP A 165 3.26 -17.77 52.83
CA ASP A 165 2.16 -18.35 52.06
C ASP A 165 2.58 -18.70 50.62
N ILE A 166 3.36 -17.83 49.96
CA ILE A 166 3.90 -18.11 48.63
C ILE A 166 4.83 -19.32 48.69
N GLN A 167 5.71 -19.41 49.69
CA GLN A 167 6.60 -20.56 49.85
C GLN A 167 5.80 -21.83 50.15
N ALA A 168 4.82 -21.78 51.04
CA ALA A 168 3.97 -22.92 51.33
C ALA A 168 3.26 -23.41 50.06
N LYS A 169 2.67 -22.52 49.26
CA LYS A 169 1.95 -22.88 48.03
C LYS A 169 2.86 -23.24 46.85
N ALA A 170 4.05 -22.66 46.74
CA ALA A 170 5.00 -22.96 45.67
C ALA A 170 5.74 -24.29 45.91
N PHE A 171 5.93 -24.69 47.18
CA PHE A 171 6.60 -25.93 47.56
C PHE A 171 5.65 -27.05 48.01
N GLU A 172 4.34 -26.79 48.11
CA GLU A 172 3.31 -27.84 48.17
C GLU A 172 3.23 -28.54 46.81
N LYS A 173 4.21 -29.42 46.63
CA LYS A 173 4.43 -30.28 45.48
C LYS A 173 3.26 -31.25 45.43
N GLU A 174 2.23 -30.94 44.64
CA GLU A 174 1.34 -31.96 44.11
C GLU A 174 2.24 -33.05 43.51
N GLN A 175 2.29 -34.22 44.15
CA GLN A 175 3.05 -35.33 43.60
C GLN A 175 2.44 -35.61 42.22
N PRO A 176 3.23 -35.54 41.13
CA PRO A 176 2.68 -35.81 39.81
C PRO A 176 2.12 -37.23 39.87
N LYS A 177 0.82 -37.37 39.64
CA LYS A 177 0.16 -38.66 39.51
C LYS A 177 0.83 -39.37 38.33
N ILE A 178 1.80 -40.24 38.62
CA ILE A 178 2.53 -41.01 37.63
C ILE A 178 1.52 -41.96 36.98
N VAL A 179 0.93 -41.53 35.87
CA VAL A 179 0.20 -42.41 34.97
C VAL A 179 1.27 -43.11 34.14
N PRO A 180 1.49 -44.42 34.28
CA PRO A 180 2.45 -45.11 33.42
C PRO A 180 1.92 -45.03 31.99
N ILE A 181 2.60 -44.25 31.14
CA ILE A 181 2.36 -44.23 29.70
C ILE A 181 2.77 -45.61 29.18
N GLY A 182 1.78 -46.48 28.95
CA GLY A 182 1.99 -47.80 28.38
C GLY A 182 2.69 -47.67 27.03
N GLY A 183 3.86 -48.29 26.89
CA GLY A 183 4.69 -48.21 25.70
C GLY A 183 3.92 -48.56 24.43
N LEU A 184 3.99 -47.67 23.43
CA LEU A 184 3.42 -47.84 22.10
C LEU A 184 3.80 -49.23 21.53
N LYS A 185 2.82 -50.05 21.17
CA LYS A 185 3.04 -51.37 20.55
C LYS A 185 3.58 -51.22 19.12
N ARG A 186 4.84 -50.82 18.99
CA ARG A 186 5.64 -50.80 17.75
C ARG A 186 5.84 -52.18 17.12
N ARG A 187 5.12 -53.24 17.52
CA ARG A 187 5.27 -54.56 16.90
C ARG A 187 4.32 -54.78 15.73
N ASN A 188 3.21 -54.05 15.66
CA ASN A 188 2.18 -54.30 14.64
C ASN A 188 2.46 -53.54 13.32
N TRP A 189 2.93 -52.29 13.38
CA TRP A 189 3.31 -51.51 12.19
C TRP A 189 4.46 -52.13 11.37
N MET A 190 5.43 -52.80 12.03
CA MET A 190 6.53 -53.47 11.34
C MET A 190 6.05 -54.64 10.45
N ARG A 191 4.94 -55.30 10.81
CA ARG A 191 4.36 -56.36 9.98
C ARG A 191 3.76 -55.79 8.68
N TYR A 192 3.13 -54.63 8.76
CA TYR A 192 2.61 -53.92 7.58
C TYR A 192 3.74 -53.37 6.71
N ALA A 193 4.80 -52.81 7.31
CA ALA A 193 5.97 -52.33 6.56
C ALA A 193 6.69 -53.47 5.80
N ALA A 194 6.86 -54.63 6.43
CA ALA A 194 7.44 -55.81 5.78
C ALA A 194 6.57 -56.30 4.61
N ALA A 195 5.24 -56.39 4.78
CA ALA A 195 4.34 -56.76 3.69
C ALA A 195 4.41 -55.78 2.51
N ALA A 196 4.40 -54.46 2.76
CA ALA A 196 4.50 -53.44 1.73
C ALA A 196 5.83 -53.50 0.95
N SER A 197 6.94 -53.81 1.62
CA SER A 197 8.22 -53.99 0.92
C SER A 197 8.22 -55.21 0.00
N VAL A 198 7.58 -56.31 0.40
CA VAL A 198 7.47 -57.51 -0.43
C VAL A 198 6.58 -57.25 -1.65
N THR A 199 5.45 -56.56 -1.48
CA THR A 199 4.59 -56.18 -2.62
C THR A 199 5.28 -55.22 -3.58
N LEU A 200 6.10 -54.29 -3.07
CA LEU A 200 6.85 -53.36 -3.90
C LEU A 200 7.95 -54.08 -4.71
N ILE A 201 8.67 -55.02 -4.10
CA ILE A 201 9.71 -55.80 -4.79
C ILE A 201 9.07 -56.72 -5.83
N LEU A 202 7.96 -57.40 -5.51
CA LEU A 202 7.23 -58.22 -6.47
C LEU A 202 6.64 -57.38 -7.61
N GLY A 203 6.09 -56.20 -7.30
CA GLY A 203 5.56 -55.28 -8.30
C GLY A 203 6.64 -54.75 -9.25
N LEU A 204 7.80 -54.36 -8.73
CA LEU A 204 8.94 -53.94 -9.56
C LEU A 204 9.50 -55.12 -10.38
N GLY A 205 9.60 -56.31 -9.79
CA GLY A 205 10.04 -57.52 -10.48
C GLY A 205 9.12 -57.91 -11.65
N ALA A 206 7.80 -57.86 -11.43
CA ALA A 206 6.82 -58.09 -12.49
C ALA A 206 6.88 -57.01 -13.57
N TYR A 207 7.02 -55.73 -13.18
CA TYR A 207 7.12 -54.61 -14.13
C TYR A 207 8.35 -54.73 -15.05
N PHE A 208 9.52 -55.07 -14.49
CA PHE A 208 10.73 -55.28 -15.27
C PHE A 208 10.71 -56.60 -16.07
N GLY A 209 10.07 -57.65 -15.57
CA GLY A 209 9.88 -58.91 -16.31
C GLY A 209 8.96 -58.75 -17.52
N ILE A 210 7.85 -58.03 -17.37
CA ILE A 210 6.89 -57.76 -18.46
C ILE A 210 7.51 -56.86 -19.55
N GLN A 211 8.44 -55.96 -19.19
CA GLN A 211 9.16 -55.11 -20.15
C GLN A 211 10.27 -55.85 -20.93
N GLN A 212 10.62 -57.09 -20.56
CA GLN A 212 11.66 -57.87 -21.22
C GLN A 212 11.12 -59.02 -22.10
N GLU A 213 9.79 -59.18 -22.20
CA GLU A 213 9.12 -60.30 -22.90
C GLU A 213 8.20 -59.87 -24.07
N GLU A 214 8.54 -58.83 -24.83
CA GLU A 214 8.15 -58.78 -26.25
C GLU A 214 9.04 -59.76 -27.05
N THR A 215 8.84 -61.07 -26.87
CA THR A 215 9.18 -62.19 -27.79
C THR A 215 8.98 -63.57 -27.12
N ALA A 216 7.74 -63.93 -26.72
CA ALA A 216 7.37 -65.34 -26.54
C ALA A 216 5.84 -65.54 -26.48
N THR A 217 5.23 -65.91 -27.61
CA THR A 217 3.91 -66.55 -27.62
C THR A 217 4.00 -67.91 -26.92
N THR A 218 3.39 -68.06 -25.74
CA THR A 218 3.19 -69.36 -25.08
C THR A 218 1.70 -69.59 -24.79
N ASP A 219 1.05 -70.11 -25.82
CA ASP A 219 0.02 -71.15 -25.86
C ASP A 219 -0.64 -71.61 -24.53
N LEU A 220 -1.39 -70.72 -23.88
CA LEU A 220 -2.35 -71.06 -22.81
C LEU A 220 -3.64 -71.69 -23.35
N HIS A 221 -3.88 -71.64 -24.66
CA HIS A 221 -5.13 -72.13 -25.26
C HIS A 221 -5.18 -73.66 -25.39
N SER A 222 -4.02 -74.34 -25.44
CA SER A 222 -3.94 -75.79 -25.60
C SER A 222 -4.20 -76.59 -24.32
N GLU A 223 -4.09 -75.97 -23.14
CA GLU A 223 -4.25 -76.64 -21.84
C GLU A 223 -5.69 -76.56 -21.29
N LEU A 224 -6.45 -75.53 -21.68
CA LEU A 224 -7.90 -75.41 -21.38
C LEU A 224 -8.79 -76.21 -22.34
N ALA A 225 -8.30 -76.55 -23.53
CA ALA A 225 -9.08 -77.28 -24.54
C ALA A 225 -9.27 -78.77 -24.19
N ASN A 226 -8.51 -79.31 -23.23
CA ASN A 226 -8.55 -80.72 -22.85
C ASN A 226 -9.31 -80.99 -21.54
N VAL A 227 -10.02 -80.00 -20.99
CA VAL A 227 -10.93 -80.26 -19.86
C VAL A 227 -12.15 -81.01 -20.39
N SER A 228 -12.43 -82.19 -19.84
CA SER A 228 -13.54 -83.02 -20.31
C SER A 228 -14.89 -82.47 -19.85
N ASP A 229 -15.93 -82.59 -20.70
CA ASP A 229 -17.29 -82.14 -20.37
C ASP A 229 -17.83 -82.74 -19.06
N ALA A 230 -17.42 -83.97 -18.73
CA ALA A 230 -17.78 -84.62 -17.47
C ALA A 230 -17.21 -83.88 -16.24
N GLU A 231 -16.00 -83.34 -16.35
CA GLU A 231 -15.33 -82.60 -15.27
C GLU A 231 -15.96 -81.22 -15.07
N ILE A 232 -16.37 -80.58 -16.17
CA ILE A 232 -17.13 -79.33 -16.16
C ILE A 232 -18.50 -79.54 -15.52
N ILE A 233 -19.21 -80.61 -15.89
CA ILE A 233 -20.52 -80.95 -15.30
C ILE A 233 -20.38 -81.26 -13.81
N ASN A 234 -19.35 -82.01 -13.40
CA ASN A 234 -19.15 -82.36 -12.00
C ASN A 234 -18.79 -81.13 -11.15
N TYR A 235 -17.98 -80.21 -11.69
CA TYR A 235 -17.69 -78.92 -11.05
C TYR A 235 -18.96 -78.05 -10.92
N LEU A 236 -19.76 -77.95 -11.99
CA LEU A 236 -21.04 -77.21 -11.95
C LEU A 236 -22.04 -77.85 -10.98
N ALA A 237 -22.15 -79.18 -10.93
CA ALA A 237 -23.02 -79.88 -10.00
C ALA A 237 -22.56 -79.72 -8.54
N ALA A 238 -21.24 -79.72 -8.30
CA ALA A 238 -20.67 -79.51 -6.96
C ALA A 238 -20.78 -78.05 -6.47
N THR A 239 -20.84 -77.08 -7.38
CA THR A 239 -20.89 -75.63 -7.06
C THR A 239 -22.29 -75.02 -7.10
N ASN A 240 -23.28 -75.74 -7.63
CA ASN A 240 -24.66 -75.27 -7.70
C ASN A 240 -25.40 -75.49 -6.36
N SER A 241 -25.08 -74.65 -5.37
CA SER A 241 -25.98 -74.42 -4.24
C SER A 241 -27.10 -73.49 -4.72
N GLY A 242 -28.37 -73.89 -4.51
CA GLY A 242 -29.57 -73.23 -5.06
C GLY A 242 -29.79 -71.75 -4.72
N ASP A 243 -28.85 -71.12 -4.02
CA ASP A 243 -28.81 -69.69 -3.67
C ASP A 243 -28.38 -68.81 -4.86
N ASN A 244 -27.55 -69.33 -5.77
CA ASN A 244 -27.08 -68.56 -6.93
C ASN A 244 -28.20 -68.26 -7.95
N MET A 245 -29.22 -69.11 -8.06
CA MET A 245 -30.37 -68.88 -8.96
C MET A 245 -31.31 -67.77 -8.46
N VAL A 246 -31.36 -67.55 -7.14
CA VAL A 246 -32.11 -66.45 -6.52
C VAL A 246 -31.37 -65.12 -6.72
N TYR A 247 -30.03 -65.15 -6.68
CA TYR A 247 -29.21 -63.97 -6.92
C TYR A 247 -29.35 -63.44 -8.36
N PHE A 248 -29.30 -64.31 -9.38
CA PHE A 248 -29.44 -63.86 -10.77
C PHE A 248 -30.85 -63.33 -11.10
N THR A 249 -31.90 -63.88 -10.49
CA THR A 249 -33.28 -63.38 -10.73
C THR A 249 -33.54 -62.01 -10.10
N GLN A 250 -32.75 -61.60 -9.10
CA GLN A 250 -32.89 -60.31 -8.41
C GLN A 250 -32.21 -59.14 -9.14
N TYR A 251 -31.31 -59.40 -10.09
CA TYR A 251 -30.61 -58.36 -10.87
C TYR A 251 -31.02 -58.27 -12.34
N ILE A 252 -31.83 -59.20 -12.85
CA ILE A 252 -32.31 -59.16 -14.25
C ILE A 252 -33.62 -58.35 -14.38
N TYR A 253 -34.20 -57.87 -13.28
CA TYR A 253 -35.38 -56.99 -13.32
C TYR A 253 -35.01 -55.53 -13.07
N GLU A 254 -34.51 -54.87 -14.12
CA GLU A 254 -34.33 -53.42 -14.19
C GLU A 254 -35.35 -52.87 -15.21
N PRO A 255 -36.28 -51.96 -14.82
CA PRO A 255 -37.18 -51.34 -15.80
C PRO A 255 -36.39 -50.35 -16.68
N GLU A 256 -36.56 -50.45 -18.00
CA GLU A 256 -35.77 -49.78 -19.07
C GLU A 256 -35.79 -48.23 -19.11
N GLU A 257 -36.29 -47.52 -18.09
CA GLU A 257 -36.26 -46.06 -18.07
C GLU A 257 -35.87 -45.51 -16.68
N SER A 258 -34.57 -45.48 -16.37
CA SER A 258 -34.05 -44.63 -15.30
C SER A 258 -32.82 -43.90 -15.82
N ALA A 259 -33.00 -42.62 -16.15
CA ALA A 259 -31.89 -41.72 -16.44
C ALA A 259 -30.93 -41.73 -15.25
N GLY A 260 -29.65 -42.00 -15.51
CA GLY A 260 -28.63 -42.16 -14.48
C GLY A 260 -28.58 -40.99 -13.50
N VAL A 261 -28.19 -41.28 -12.26
CA VAL A 261 -28.01 -40.28 -11.19
C VAL A 261 -26.99 -39.23 -11.66
N GLY A 262 -27.48 -38.06 -12.08
CA GLY A 262 -26.65 -36.97 -12.59
C GLY A 262 -27.15 -36.27 -13.85
N SER A 263 -28.19 -36.77 -14.55
CA SER A 263 -28.71 -36.11 -15.76
C SER A 263 -29.67 -34.93 -15.51
N GLN A 264 -29.99 -34.65 -14.24
CA GLN A 264 -30.93 -33.58 -13.84
C GLN A 264 -30.22 -32.37 -13.20
N ILE A 265 -28.89 -32.37 -13.17
CA ILE A 265 -28.11 -31.26 -12.65
C ILE A 265 -27.44 -30.60 -13.84
N ASP A 266 -27.83 -29.35 -14.12
CA ASP A 266 -27.22 -28.58 -15.19
C ASP A 266 -25.78 -28.21 -14.81
N ASN A 267 -24.88 -28.22 -15.79
CA ASN A 267 -23.46 -27.92 -15.53
C ASN A 267 -23.25 -26.53 -14.92
N GLU A 268 -24.13 -25.57 -15.21
CA GLU A 268 -24.09 -24.22 -14.64
C GLU A 268 -24.31 -24.24 -13.12
N ASP A 269 -25.19 -25.10 -12.61
CA ASP A 269 -25.46 -25.25 -11.17
C ASP A 269 -24.25 -25.84 -10.44
N ILE A 270 -23.53 -26.75 -11.09
CA ILE A 270 -22.30 -27.34 -10.57
C ILE A 270 -21.20 -26.27 -10.50
N GLU A 271 -21.12 -25.40 -11.51
CA GLU A 271 -20.12 -24.34 -11.59
C GLU A 271 -20.39 -23.23 -10.56
N GLU A 272 -21.65 -22.87 -10.33
CA GLU A 272 -22.05 -21.93 -9.28
C GLU A 272 -21.74 -22.48 -7.88
N TYR A 273 -22.04 -23.76 -7.64
CA TYR A 273 -21.74 -24.40 -6.36
C TYR A 273 -20.24 -24.46 -6.07
N LEU A 274 -19.41 -24.77 -7.06
CA LEU A 274 -17.95 -24.78 -6.91
C LEU A 274 -17.40 -23.37 -6.65
N LYS A 275 -17.97 -22.35 -7.28
CA LYS A 275 -17.57 -20.95 -7.06
C LYS A 275 -17.91 -20.44 -5.65
N TYR A 276 -18.95 -20.98 -5.02
CA TYR A 276 -19.36 -20.58 -3.67
C TYR A 276 -18.68 -21.40 -2.55
N SER A 277 -18.07 -22.53 -2.90
CA SER A 277 -17.43 -23.46 -1.94
C SER A 277 -15.89 -23.40 -1.90
N LEU A 278 -15.28 -22.58 -2.76
CA LEU A 278 -13.84 -22.26 -2.81
C LEU A 278 -13.59 -20.79 -2.47
#